data_AF-A0A1W2CT92-F1
#
_entry.id   AF-A0A1W2CT92-F1
#
_cell.length_a   1.000
_cell.length_b   1.000
_cell.length_c   1.000
_cell.angle_alpha   90.00
_cell.angle_beta   90.00
_cell.angle_gamma   90.00
#
_symmetry.space_group_name_H-M   'P 1'
#
loop_
_entity.id
_entity.type
_entity.pdbx_description
1 polymer ?
#
loop_
_entity_poly.entity_id
_entity_poly.type
_entity_poly.pdbx_seq_one_letter_code
_entity_poly.pdbx_strand_id
1 'polypeptide(L)'
;MDDILFRALADRVGRYLDGVDRLSSAQPWEVGRELRRLSGAWRSLLGQHAPTGRKRRCVGCQSPRGSPAMCSVWRVACGWFVRA
;
A
#
# COMPACT_ATOMS: atom_id res chain seq x y z
N MET A 1 -14.26 -3.37 5.52
CA MET A 1 -14.15 -3.30 4.03
C MET A 1 -14.34 -4.71 3.49
N ASP A 2 -15.06 -4.88 2.38
CA ASP A 2 -15.22 -6.22 1.78
C ASP A 2 -13.89 -6.73 1.17
N ASP A 3 -13.65 -8.05 1.10
CA ASP A 3 -12.39 -8.65 0.60
C ASP A 3 -12.19 -8.31 -0.88
N ILE A 4 -13.28 -8.24 -1.63
CA ILE A 4 -13.27 -7.83 -3.03
C ILE A 4 -12.83 -6.36 -3.14
N LEU A 5 -13.38 -5.48 -2.31
CA LEU A 5 -13.00 -4.06 -2.28
C LEU A 5 -11.54 -3.87 -1.84
N PHE A 6 -11.08 -4.64 -0.85
CA PHE A 6 -9.69 -4.60 -0.41
C PHE A 6 -8.75 -5.09 -1.51
N ARG A 7 -9.07 -6.20 -2.17
CA ARG A 7 -8.26 -6.73 -3.28
C ARG A 7 -8.20 -5.75 -4.44
N ALA A 8 -9.32 -5.14 -4.81
CA ALA A 8 -9.38 -4.13 -5.85
C ALA A 8 -8.53 -2.89 -5.50
N LEU A 9 -8.58 -2.45 -4.23
CA LEU A 9 -7.72 -1.37 -3.76
C LEU A 9 -6.24 -1.76 -3.78
N ALA A 10 -5.89 -2.93 -3.26
CA ALA A 10 -4.52 -3.44 -3.21
C ALA A 10 -3.92 -3.56 -4.61
N ASP A 11 -4.68 -4.09 -5.56
CA ASP A 11 -4.29 -4.17 -6.96
C ASP A 11 -4.08 -2.77 -7.57
N ARG A 12 -5.00 -1.83 -7.34
CA ARG A 12 -4.83 -0.46 -7.87
C ARG A 12 -3.62 0.27 -7.30
N VAL A 13 -3.38 0.14 -5.99
CA VAL A 13 -2.17 0.67 -5.33
C VAL A 13 -0.92 -0.01 -5.88
N GLY A 14 -0.95 -1.34 -6.07
CA GLY A 14 0.16 -2.09 -6.65
C GLY A 14 0.54 -1.57 -8.04
N ARG A 15 -0.45 -1.39 -8.92
CA ARG A 15 -0.23 -0.85 -10.26
C ARG A 15 0.34 0.57 -10.26
N TYR A 16 -0.07 1.41 -9.31
CA TYR A 16 0.53 2.74 -9.15
C TYR A 16 2.03 2.62 -8.81
N LEU A 17 2.38 1.79 -7.82
CA LEU A 17 3.78 1.58 -7.42
C LEU A 17 4.62 0.93 -8.54
N ASP A 18 4.03 0.05 -9.34
CA ASP A 18 4.68 -0.49 -10.55
C ASP A 18 4.95 0.61 -11.58
N GLY A 19 4.03 1.58 -11.71
CA GLY A 19 4.22 2.77 -12.53
C GLY A 19 5.39 3.63 -12.03
N VAL A 20 5.48 3.85 -10.71
CA VAL A 20 6.61 4.57 -10.08
C VAL A 20 7.94 3.85 -10.36
N ASP A 21 7.98 2.53 -10.26
CA ASP A 21 9.20 1.77 -10.56
C ASP A 21 9.60 1.88 -12.03
N ARG A 22 8.65 1.86 -12.96
CA ARG A 22 8.93 2.10 -14.39
C ARG A 22 9.47 3.50 -14.64
N LEU A 23 8.87 4.52 -14.02
CA LEU A 23 9.35 5.89 -14.10
C LEU A 23 10.77 6.01 -13.55
N SER A 24 11.09 5.27 -12.48
CA SER A 24 12.43 5.27 -11.88
C SER A 24 13.54 4.85 -12.84
N SER A 25 13.23 4.05 -13.87
CA SER A 25 14.19 3.62 -14.89
C SER A 25 14.46 4.67 -15.96
N ALA A 26 13.56 5.65 -16.12
CA ALA A 26 13.71 6.75 -17.07
C ALA A 26 14.39 7.99 -16.46
N GLN A 27 14.58 8.02 -15.14
CA GLN A 27 15.17 9.16 -14.42
C GLN A 27 16.69 9.03 -14.29
N PRO A 28 17.41 10.15 -14.03
CA PRO A 28 18.80 10.11 -13.59
C PRO A 28 18.99 9.17 -12.39
N TRP A 29 20.18 8.56 -12.30
CA TRP A 29 20.48 7.49 -11.36
C TRP A 29 20.05 7.78 -9.92
N GLU A 30 20.37 8.96 -9.40
CA GLU A 30 20.09 9.37 -8.02
C GLU A 30 18.58 9.43 -7.76
N VAL A 31 17.84 10.04 -8.69
CA VAL A 31 16.38 10.17 -8.61
C VAL A 31 15.71 8.81 -8.76
N GLY A 32 16.16 8.01 -9.73
CA GLY A 32 15.64 6.66 -9.95
C GLY A 32 15.87 5.76 -8.74
N ARG A 33 17.05 5.84 -8.11
CA ARG A 33 17.36 5.09 -6.88
C ARG A 33 16.42 5.48 -5.74
N GLU A 34 16.16 6.76 -5.54
CA GLU A 34 15.30 7.20 -4.44
C GLU A 34 13.82 6.87 -4.69
N LEU A 35 13.34 6.95 -5.93
CA LEU A 35 12.00 6.48 -6.29
C LEU A 35 11.81 4.98 -6.00
N ARG A 36 12.78 4.12 -6.36
CA ARG A 36 12.72 2.69 -6.03
C ARG A 36 12.74 2.45 -4.53
N ARG A 37 13.54 3.22 -3.78
CA ARG A 37 13.60 3.13 -2.32
C ARG A 37 12.26 3.47 -1.68
N LEU A 38 11.63 4.57 -2.10
CA LEU A 38 10.31 4.98 -1.62
C LEU A 38 9.22 3.97 -1.97
N SER A 39 9.23 3.50 -3.22
CA SER A 39 8.31 2.47 -3.71
C SER A 39 8.43 1.16 -2.93
N GLY A 40 9.65 0.68 -2.70
CA GLY A 40 9.94 -0.49 -1.88
C GLY A 40 9.54 -0.34 -0.41
N ALA A 41 9.76 0.84 0.17
CA ALA A 41 9.32 1.16 1.53
C ALA A 41 7.79 1.09 1.66
N TRP A 42 7.05 1.66 0.70
CA TRP A 42 5.60 1.59 0.68
C TRP A 42 5.07 0.16 0.51
N ARG A 43 5.65 -0.64 -0.39
CA ARG A 43 5.27 -2.06 -0.54
C ARG A 43 5.49 -2.84 0.75
N SER A 44 6.62 -2.63 1.39
CA SER A 44 6.95 -3.29 2.67
C SER A 44 5.95 -2.92 3.77
N LEU A 45 5.64 -1.62 3.89
CA LEU A 45 4.68 -1.12 4.87
C LEU A 45 3.26 -1.66 4.59
N LEU A 46 2.80 -1.66 3.34
CA LEU A 46 1.48 -2.17 2.98
C LEU A 46 1.37 -3.68 3.23
N GLY A 47 2.44 -4.44 2.95
CA GLY A 47 2.50 -5.87 3.24
C GLY A 47 2.37 -6.20 4.72
N GLN A 48 3.07 -5.45 5.58
CA GLN A 48 2.94 -5.58 7.05
C GLN A 48 1.53 -5.26 7.57
N HIS A 49 0.78 -4.46 6.81
CA HIS A 49 -0.59 -4.07 7.12
C HIS A 49 -1.65 -4.82 6.31
N ALA A 50 -1.29 -5.92 5.64
CA ALA A 50 -2.27 -6.78 4.97
C ALA A 50 -3.25 -7.36 6.02
N PRO A 51 -4.57 -7.34 5.74
CA PRO A 51 -5.56 -7.96 6.62
C PRO A 51 -5.36 -9.49 6.63
N THR A 52 -5.33 -10.10 7.81
CA THR A 52 -5.22 -11.56 7.95
C THR A 52 -6.40 -12.16 8.71
N GLY A 53 -6.71 -13.41 8.37
CA GLY A 53 -7.71 -14.24 9.04
C GLY A 53 -9.17 -13.80 8.85
N ARG A 54 -10.10 -14.59 9.42
CA ARG A 54 -11.57 -14.39 9.30
C ARG A 54 -12.07 -13.04 9.83
N LYS A 55 -11.32 -12.38 10.72
CA LYS A 55 -11.69 -11.09 11.32
C LYS A 55 -11.12 -9.88 10.56
N ARG A 56 -10.39 -10.09 9.45
CA ARG A 56 -9.81 -9.05 8.58
C ARG A 56 -9.11 -7.92 9.35
N ARG A 57 -8.39 -8.29 10.41
CA ARG A 57 -7.69 -7.33 11.25
C ARG A 57 -6.33 -7.04 10.64
N CYS A 58 -5.97 -5.77 10.63
CA CYS A 58 -4.63 -5.35 10.23
C CYS A 58 -3.61 -5.84 11.26
N VAL A 59 -2.67 -6.69 10.84
CA VAL A 59 -1.63 -7.26 11.73
C VAL A 59 -0.72 -6.18 12.29
N GLY A 60 -0.26 -5.25 11.44
CA GLY A 60 0.65 -4.19 11.84
C GLY A 60 0.07 -3.12 12.77
N CYS A 61 -1.25 -3.06 13.00
CA CYS A 61 -1.84 -1.99 13.81
C CYS A 61 -1.93 -2.31 15.31
N GLN A 62 -1.52 -3.50 15.76
CA GLN A 62 -1.52 -3.96 17.16
C GLN A 62 -2.79 -3.65 17.98
N SER A 63 -3.92 -3.30 17.33
CA SER A 63 -5.11 -2.84 18.03
C SER A 63 -5.90 -4.04 18.55
N PRO A 64 -6.08 -4.20 19.88
CA PRO A 64 -6.80 -5.33 20.45
C PRO A 64 -8.28 -5.36 20.04
N ARG A 65 -8.83 -4.20 19.64
CA ARG A 65 -10.21 -4.06 19.18
C ARG A 65 -10.39 -4.11 17.67
N GLY A 66 -9.30 -4.24 16.90
CA GLY A 66 -9.28 -4.37 15.44
C GLY A 66 -10.33 -3.51 14.74
N SER A 67 -9.97 -2.32 14.27
CA SER A 67 -10.94 -1.45 13.59
C SER A 67 -11.64 -2.23 12.46
N PRO A 68 -12.98 -2.27 12.43
CA PRO A 68 -13.73 -2.87 11.31
C PRO A 68 -13.51 -2.09 9.99
N ALA A 69 -12.90 -0.91 10.08
CA ALA A 69 -12.51 -0.05 8.99
C ALA A 69 -11.07 -0.30 8.52
N MET A 70 -10.79 0.13 7.30
CA MET A 70 -9.46 0.13 6.71
C MET A 70 -8.46 0.88 7.61
N CYS A 71 -7.29 0.28 7.86
CA CYS A 71 -6.29 0.89 8.75
C CYS A 71 -5.75 2.21 8.19
N SER A 72 -5.11 3.02 9.04
CA SER A 72 -4.60 4.34 8.64
C SER A 72 -3.64 4.26 7.44
N VAL A 73 -2.74 3.27 7.41
CA VAL A 73 -1.80 3.06 6.30
C VAL A 73 -2.53 2.88 4.97
N TRP A 74 -3.50 1.95 4.93
CA TRP A 74 -4.30 1.72 3.72
C TRP A 74 -5.21 2.89 3.37
N ARG A 75 -5.68 3.67 4.36
CA ARG A 75 -6.39 4.95 4.13
C ARG A 75 -5.50 5.98 3.44
N VAL A 76 -4.26 6.14 3.90
CA VAL A 76 -3.29 7.04 3.25
C VAL A 76 -3.01 6.58 1.83
N ALA A 77 -2.72 5.30 1.62
CA ALA A 77 -2.46 4.76 0.28
C ALA A 77 -3.64 4.98 -0.69
N CYS A 78 -4.88 4.79 -0.22
CA CYS A 78 -6.07 5.07 -1.03
C CYS A 78 -6.18 6.56 -1.41
N GLY A 79 -5.88 7.47 -0.48
CA GLY A 79 -5.91 8.91 -0.74
C GLY A 79 -4.88 9.35 -1.78
N TRP A 80 -3.65 8.84 -1.69
CA TRP A 80 -2.52 9.32 -2.49
C TRP A 80 -2.28 8.56 -3.80
N PHE A 81 -2.60 7.27 -3.88
CA PHE A 81 -2.23 6.43 -5.03
C PHE A 81 -3.41 6.08 -5.93
N VAL A 82 -4.64 6.41 -5.51
CA VAL A 82 -5.87 6.03 -6.22
C VAL A 82 -6.78 7.22 -6.49
N ARG A 83 -6.87 8.17 -5.56
CA ARG A 83 -7.76 9.35 -5.68
C ARG A 83 -7.03 10.63 -6.07
N ALA A 84 -5.71 10.58 -6.25
CA ALA A 84 -4.89 11.70 -6.71
C ALA A 84 -4.95 11.85 -8.23
#